data_AF-A0A6B2UNY9-F1
#
_entry.id   AF-A0A6B2UNY9-F1
#
_cell.length_a   1.000
_cell.length_b   1.000
_cell.length_c   1.000
_cell.angle_alpha   90.00
_cell.angle_beta   90.00
_cell.angle_gamma   90.00
#
_symmetry.space_group_name_H-M   'P 1'
#
loop_
_entity.id
_entity.type
_entity.pdbx_description
1 polymer ?
#
loop_
_entity_poly.entity_id
_entity_poly.type
_entity_poly.pdbx_seq_one_letter_code
_entity_poly.pdbx_strand_id
1 'polypeptide(L)'
;MGGRKPWARFAGDEGPSLREFVGALCVIRTGWVDVRFGQAEVRATDGSTALVQVRQYEGEELVLGSTGLLYAYEEEQGFFWVAPFDPGLDPAPPEPGR
;
A
#
# COMPACT_ATOMS: atom_id res chain seq x y z
N MET A 1 23.10 21.58 -5.39
CA MET A 1 23.03 20.80 -6.64
C MET A 1 21.95 19.73 -6.47
N GLY A 2 20.67 20.11 -6.57
CA GLY A 2 19.54 19.23 -6.30
C GLY A 2 19.19 18.41 -7.53
N GLY A 3 19.57 17.13 -7.53
CA GLY A 3 19.13 16.17 -8.53
C GLY A 3 17.61 16.06 -8.49
N ARG A 4 16.97 16.49 -9.57
CA ARG A 4 15.51 16.44 -9.75
C ARG A 4 15.12 14.96 -9.74
N LYS A 5 14.42 14.52 -8.68
CA LYS A 5 13.94 13.15 -8.50
C LYS A 5 12.97 12.81 -9.65
N PRO A 6 13.34 11.93 -10.59
CA PRO A 6 12.62 11.75 -11.86
C PRO A 6 11.24 11.08 -11.72
N TRP A 7 10.79 10.77 -10.51
CA TRP A 7 9.49 10.14 -10.23
C TRP A 7 8.39 11.11 -9.79
N ALA A 8 8.70 12.41 -9.58
CA ALA A 8 7.74 13.40 -9.10
C ALA A 8 6.70 13.87 -10.15
N ARG A 9 6.50 13.15 -11.27
CA ARG A 9 5.65 13.61 -12.39
C ARG A 9 4.14 13.33 -12.23
N PHE A 10 3.69 12.92 -11.05
CA PHE A 10 2.25 12.90 -10.70
C PHE A 10 1.91 13.67 -9.41
N ALA A 11 2.87 14.34 -8.78
CA ALA A 11 2.56 15.31 -7.73
C ALA A 11 2.21 16.65 -8.38
N GLY A 12 1.09 16.68 -9.10
CA GLY A 12 0.34 17.91 -9.26
C GLY A 12 -0.07 18.39 -7.87
N ASP A 13 0.07 19.68 -7.65
CA ASP A 13 -0.32 20.37 -6.42
C ASP A 13 -1.72 19.88 -5.98
N GLU A 14 -1.82 19.33 -4.78
CA GLU A 14 -3.04 18.82 -4.09
C GLU A 14 -3.48 17.36 -4.33
N GLY A 15 -2.52 16.44 -4.50
CA GLY A 15 -2.77 15.00 -4.24
C GLY A 15 -2.53 14.61 -2.77
N PRO A 16 -3.14 13.52 -2.26
CA PRO A 16 -2.86 13.00 -0.93
C PRO A 16 -1.35 12.83 -0.70
N SER A 17 -0.86 13.30 0.45
CA SER A 17 0.54 13.16 0.82
C SER A 17 0.83 11.68 1.00
N LEU A 18 1.77 11.07 0.24
CA LEU A 18 1.99 9.61 0.28
C LEU A 18 2.08 9.02 1.70
N ARG A 19 2.62 9.77 2.66
CA ARG A 19 2.64 9.39 4.08
C ARG A 19 1.27 9.07 4.68
N GLU A 20 0.20 9.67 4.19
CA GLU A 20 -1.18 9.44 4.66
C GLU A 20 -1.68 8.03 4.37
N PHE A 21 -1.06 7.34 3.39
CA PHE A 21 -1.38 5.96 3.09
C PHE A 21 -0.76 4.98 4.09
N VAL A 22 0.10 5.43 5.01
CA VAL A 22 0.57 4.57 6.10
C VAL A 22 -0.59 4.27 7.03
N GLY A 23 -0.85 2.98 7.24
CA GLY A 23 -2.00 2.44 7.95
C GLY A 23 -3.18 2.10 7.03
N ALA A 24 -3.11 2.41 5.74
CA ALA A 24 -4.16 2.07 4.78
C ALA A 24 -4.02 0.63 4.29
N LEU A 25 -5.17 0.01 3.98
CA LEU A 25 -5.22 -1.24 3.24
C LEU A 25 -5.04 -0.98 1.75
N CYS A 26 -4.38 -1.92 1.09
CA CYS A 26 -4.11 -1.90 -0.34
C CYS A 26 -4.40 -3.25 -0.98
N VAL A 27 -4.59 -3.25 -2.29
CA VAL A 27 -4.77 -4.46 -3.11
C VAL A 27 -3.58 -4.61 -4.04
N ILE A 28 -2.91 -5.76 -3.99
CA ILE A 28 -1.75 -6.02 -4.82
C ILE A 28 -2.15 -6.15 -6.30
N ARG A 29 -1.39 -5.49 -7.16
CA ARG A 29 -1.60 -5.42 -8.62
C ARG A 29 -0.52 -6.15 -9.42
N THR A 30 0.48 -6.72 -8.76
CA THR A 30 1.54 -7.54 -9.37
C THR A 30 1.36 -9.03 -9.06
N GLY A 31 1.99 -9.89 -9.85
CA GLY A 31 1.94 -11.35 -9.62
C GLY A 31 2.64 -11.81 -8.35
N TRP A 32 3.62 -11.04 -7.86
CA TRP A 32 4.33 -11.25 -6.61
C TRP A 32 4.82 -9.91 -6.03
N VAL A 33 5.24 -9.92 -4.77
CA VAL A 33 5.88 -8.80 -4.08
C VAL A 33 7.10 -9.33 -3.31
N ASP A 34 8.22 -8.62 -3.39
CA ASP A 34 9.45 -8.94 -2.67
C ASP A 34 10.15 -7.66 -2.15
N VAL A 35 11.36 -7.80 -1.59
CA VAL A 35 12.16 -6.68 -1.05
C VAL A 35 12.61 -5.65 -2.09
N ARG A 36 12.39 -5.91 -3.38
CA ARG A 36 12.83 -5.07 -4.50
C ARG A 36 11.65 -4.49 -5.25
N PHE A 37 10.55 -5.23 -5.37
CA PHE A 37 9.47 -4.86 -6.25
C PHE A 37 8.09 -5.35 -5.80
N GLY A 38 7.09 -4.55 -6.16
CA GLY A 38 5.66 -4.83 -6.03
C GLY A 38 4.85 -3.58 -6.39
N GLN A 39 3.60 -3.77 -6.81
CA GLN A 39 2.65 -2.67 -6.97
C GLN A 39 1.37 -2.97 -6.20
N ALA A 40 0.80 -1.93 -5.59
CA ALA A 40 -0.48 -2.01 -4.96
C ALA A 40 -1.33 -0.80 -5.29
N GLU A 41 -2.64 -1.00 -5.29
CA GLU A 41 -3.63 0.06 -5.32
C GLU A 41 -4.10 0.36 -3.90
N VAL A 42 -4.08 1.63 -3.52
CA VAL A 42 -4.53 2.10 -2.20
C VAL A 42 -5.65 3.11 -2.39
N ARG A 43 -6.61 3.11 -1.46
CA ARG A 43 -7.71 4.08 -1.43
C ARG A 43 -7.41 5.18 -0.43
N ALA A 44 -7.49 6.43 -0.88
CA ALA A 44 -7.34 7.62 -0.05
C ALA A 44 -8.64 7.91 0.72
N THR A 45 -8.52 8.76 1.74
CA THR A 45 -9.64 9.17 2.60
C THR A 45 -10.70 9.99 1.84
N ASP A 46 -10.29 10.69 0.78
CA ASP A 46 -11.17 11.41 -0.15
C ASP A 46 -11.93 10.48 -1.11
N GLY A 47 -11.68 9.17 -1.03
CA GLY A 47 -12.30 8.14 -1.87
C GLY A 47 -11.61 7.92 -3.22
N SER A 48 -10.56 8.68 -3.54
CA SER A 48 -9.73 8.45 -4.72
C SER A 48 -8.82 7.22 -4.52
N THR A 49 -8.24 6.72 -5.62
CA THR A 49 -7.33 5.58 -5.61
C THR A 49 -5.99 5.95 -6.23
N ALA A 50 -4.90 5.46 -5.65
CA ALA A 50 -3.54 5.66 -6.14
C ALA A 50 -2.83 4.32 -6.34
N LEU A 51 -1.97 4.25 -7.36
CA LEU A 51 -1.01 3.15 -7.51
C LEU A 51 0.31 3.51 -6.82
N VAL A 52 0.79 2.62 -5.96
CA VAL A 52 2.01 2.81 -5.17
C VAL A 52 2.97 1.63 -5.34
N GLN A 53 4.27 1.92 -5.25
CA GLN A 53 5.30 0.88 -5.12
C GLN A 53 5.23 0.27 -3.72
N VAL A 54 5.24 -1.06 -3.64
CA VAL A 54 5.28 -1.79 -2.37
C VAL A 54 6.41 -2.80 -2.36
N ARG A 55 6.92 -3.11 -1.17
CA ARG A 55 7.94 -4.13 -0.93
C ARG A 55 7.64 -4.88 0.35
N GLN A 56 8.06 -6.14 0.40
CA GLN A 56 7.90 -7.00 1.57
C GLN A 56 9.24 -7.62 1.94
N TYR A 57 9.59 -7.63 3.23
CA TYR A 57 10.77 -8.36 3.73
C TYR A 57 10.50 -9.84 3.89
N GLU A 58 9.55 -10.18 4.74
CA GLU A 58 9.18 -11.54 5.10
C GLU A 58 7.66 -11.59 5.37
N GLY A 59 7.04 -12.75 5.20
CA GLY A 59 5.61 -12.93 5.40
C GLY A 59 5.00 -13.90 4.39
N GLU A 60 3.67 -14.02 4.42
CA GLU A 60 2.91 -14.72 3.40
C GLU A 60 3.12 -14.09 2.02
N GLU A 61 3.02 -14.90 0.97
CA GLU A 61 3.16 -14.43 -0.40
C GLU A 61 2.02 -13.48 -0.77
N LEU A 62 2.39 -12.26 -1.13
CA LEU A 62 1.49 -11.26 -1.65
C LEU A 62 1.44 -11.36 -3.18
N VAL A 63 0.32 -11.85 -3.70
CA VAL A 63 0.07 -12.06 -5.13
C VAL A 63 -1.05 -11.13 -5.63
N LEU A 64 -1.33 -11.18 -6.93
CA LEU A 64 -2.37 -10.36 -7.54
C LEU A 64 -3.72 -10.55 -6.83
N GLY A 65 -4.27 -9.45 -6.30
CA GLY A 65 -5.53 -9.44 -5.57
C GLY A 65 -5.42 -9.66 -4.07
N SER A 66 -4.24 -10.00 -3.53
CA SER A 66 -4.02 -10.06 -2.08
C SER A 66 -4.26 -8.69 -1.44
N THR A 67 -4.79 -8.70 -0.22
CA THR A 67 -4.92 -7.50 0.61
C THR A 67 -3.67 -7.35 1.46
N GLY A 68 -3.11 -6.14 1.50
CA GLY A 68 -1.95 -5.81 2.31
C GLY A 68 -2.15 -4.53 3.13
N LEU A 69 -1.46 -4.43 4.26
CA LEU A 69 -1.39 -3.24 5.09
C LEU A 69 -0.09 -2.48 4.80
N LEU A 70 -0.19 -1.21 4.42
CA LEU A 70 0.97 -0.34 4.24
C LEU A 70 1.44 0.16 5.61
N TYR A 71 2.53 -0.38 6.17
CA TYR A 71 2.93 -0.06 7.55
C TYR A 71 4.04 0.98 7.67
N ALA A 72 4.76 1.27 6.60
CA ALA A 72 5.79 2.30 6.57
C ALA A 72 6.01 2.83 5.15
N TYR A 73 6.47 4.07 5.02
CA TYR A 73 6.81 4.70 3.76
C TYR A 73 8.29 5.12 3.74
N GLU A 74 9.04 4.66 2.74
CA GLU A 74 10.44 4.97 2.52
C GLU A 74 10.59 6.13 1.54
N GLU A 75 10.73 7.34 2.07
CA GLU A 75 10.65 8.57 1.27
C GLU A 75 11.80 8.79 0.30
N GLU A 76 12.99 8.30 0.64
CA GLU A 76 14.17 8.45 -0.22
C GLU A 76 14.00 7.64 -1.51
N GLN A 77 13.37 6.48 -1.41
CA GLN A 77 13.21 5.52 -2.51
C GLN A 77 11.80 5.52 -3.12
N GLY A 78 10.80 6.08 -2.43
CA GLY A 78 9.44 6.27 -2.95
C GLY A 78 8.59 5.00 -2.96
N PHE A 79 8.70 4.15 -1.94
CA PHE A 79 7.90 2.92 -1.83
C PHE A 79 7.35 2.72 -0.41
N PHE A 80 6.36 1.85 -0.28
CA PHE A 80 5.81 1.43 1.00
C PHE A 80 6.27 0.03 1.37
N TRP A 81 6.51 -0.17 2.65
CA TRP A 81 6.55 -1.52 3.19
C TRP A 81 5.13 -2.02 3.39
N VAL A 82 4.88 -3.25 2.92
CA VAL A 82 3.58 -3.90 3.00
C VAL A 82 3.69 -5.21 3.80
N ALA A 83 2.67 -5.49 4.58
CA ALA A 83 2.47 -6.78 5.25
C ALA A 83 1.16 -7.42 4.76
N PRO A 84 1.07 -8.76 4.70
CA PRO A 84 -0.18 -9.45 4.39
C PRO A 84 -1.27 -9.09 5.41
N PHE A 85 -2.48 -8.88 4.93
CA PHE A 85 -3.63 -8.62 5.79
C PHE A 85 -4.76 -9.59 5.42
N ASP A 86 -5.08 -10.50 6.34
CA ASP A 86 -6.22 -11.39 6.20
C ASP A 86 -7.47 -10.74 6.80
N PRO A 87 -8.49 -10.38 5.98
CA PRO A 87 -9.72 -9.77 6.48
C PRO A 87 -10.59 -10.74 7.31
N GLY A 88 -10.32 -12.05 7.27
CA GLY A 88 -10.94 -13.05 8.14
C GLY A 88 -10.38 -13.05 9.57
N LEU A 89 -9.30 -12.29 9.83
CA LEU A 89 -8.86 -11.96 11.19
C LEU A 89 -9.63 -10.78 11.80
N ASP A 90 -10.50 -10.11 11.03
CA ASP A 90 -11.50 -9.21 11.59
C ASP A 90 -12.56 -10.10 12.28
N PRO A 91 -12.65 -10.10 13.62
CA PRO A 91 -13.66 -10.88 14.29
C PRO A 91 -15.01 -10.36 13.80
N ALA A 92 -15.72 -11.18 13.04
CA ALA A 92 -17.06 -10.86 12.58
C ALA A 92 -17.85 -10.24 13.75
N PRO A 93 -18.58 -9.13 13.53
CA PRO A 93 -19.42 -8.58 14.59
C PRO A 93 -20.27 -9.72 15.16
N PRO A 94 -20.40 -9.84 16.50
CA PRO A 94 -21.10 -10.96 17.11
C PRO A 94 -22.46 -11.09 16.41
N GLU A 95 -22.73 -12.29 15.88
CA GLU A 95 -24.01 -12.57 15.23
C GLU A 95 -25.12 -12.10 16.17
N PRO A 96 -26.08 -11.26 15.72
CA PRO A 96 -27.21 -10.90 16.57
C PRO A 96 -27.91 -12.20 16.98
N GLY A 97 -27.97 -12.40 18.30
CA GLY A 97 -28.24 -13.68 18.93
C GLY A 97 -29.43 -14.45 18.36
N ARG A 98 -29.21 -15.76 18.20
CA ARG A 98 -30.25 -16.74 17.90
C ARG A 98 -31.05 -17.10 19.16
#